data_AF-A0A2N6D816-F1
#
_entry.id   AF-A0A2N6D816-F1
#
_cell.length_a   1.000
_cell.length_b   1.000
_cell.length_c   1.000
_cell.angle_alpha   90.00
_cell.angle_beta   90.00
_cell.angle_gamma   90.00
#
_symmetry.space_group_name_H-M   'P 1'
#
loop_
_entity.id
_entity.type
_entity.pdbx_description
1 polymer ?
#
loop_
_entity_poly.entity_id
_entity_poly.type
_entity_poly.pdbx_seq_one_letter_code
_entity_poly.pdbx_strand_id
1 'polypeptide(L)'
;METIIIILIGLQSVLVLSNLIGLPGGMISALIPVIMYFSGYIGTKLLISVLFIIAAGEVAEFYTSFVVGKRFGVSSKGLWASIIVAIVFGIIMSPLFFGLGAVIGTFLGAYLGALVYELASGTSMPRAKEKAKGVLFGRFLGTFAKLGAGFFAIYIEIGYLF
;
A
#
# COMPACT_ATOMS: atom_id res chain seq x y z
N MET A 1 -9.36 -20.78 -23.23
CA MET A 1 -9.71 -20.51 -21.82
C MET A 1 -8.47 -20.12 -21.03
N GLU A 2 -7.40 -20.93 -21.10
CA GLU A 2 -6.10 -20.66 -20.47
C GLU A 2 -5.50 -19.29 -20.80
N THR A 3 -5.56 -18.84 -22.06
CA THR A 3 -5.03 -17.51 -22.44
C THR A 3 -5.68 -16.36 -21.69
N ILE A 4 -7.00 -16.42 -21.46
CA ILE A 4 -7.73 -15.37 -20.73
C ILE A 4 -7.30 -15.36 -19.26
N ILE A 5 -7.16 -16.53 -18.64
CA ILE A 5 -6.72 -16.68 -17.26
C ILE A 5 -5.31 -16.09 -17.08
N ILE A 6 -4.39 -16.40 -18.00
CA ILE A 6 -3.03 -15.85 -17.99
C ILE A 6 -3.05 -14.32 -18.10
N ILE A 7 -3.88 -13.76 -18.98
CA ILE A 7 -4.03 -12.30 -19.12
C ILE A 7 -4.56 -11.68 -17.82
N LEU A 8 -5.56 -12.28 -17.18
CA LEU A 8 -6.13 -11.78 -15.94
C LEU A 8 -5.11 -11.82 -14.79
N ILE A 9 -4.39 -12.93 -14.61
CA ILE A 9 -3.30 -13.04 -13.61
C ILE A 9 -2.18 -12.02 -13.90
N GLY A 10 -1.81 -11.85 -15.17
CA GLY A 10 -0.84 -10.84 -15.59
C GLY A 10 -1.29 -9.42 -15.23
N LEU A 11 -2.54 -9.09 -15.51
CA LEU A 11 -3.13 -7.79 -15.15
C LEU A 11 -3.17 -7.59 -13.63
N GLN A 12 -3.58 -8.60 -12.86
CA GLN A 12 -3.59 -8.56 -11.40
C GLN A 12 -2.20 -8.31 -10.82
N SER A 13 -1.18 -8.96 -11.39
CA SER A 13 0.22 -8.77 -11.01
C SER A 13 0.68 -7.32 -11.21
N VAL A 14 0.34 -6.71 -12.36
CA VAL A 14 0.63 -5.29 -12.64
C VAL A 14 -0.10 -4.37 -11.65
N LEU A 15 -1.36 -4.67 -11.32
CA LEU A 15 -2.13 -3.90 -10.35
C LEU A 15 -1.56 -4.01 -8.93
N VAL A 16 -1.10 -5.19 -8.51
CA VAL A 16 -0.39 -5.35 -7.23
C VAL A 16 0.90 -4.52 -7.19
N LEU A 17 1.68 -4.51 -8.28
CA LEU A 17 2.88 -3.69 -8.38
C LEU A 17 2.59 -2.19 -8.29
N SER A 18 1.38 -1.75 -8.63
CA SER A 18 0.99 -0.34 -8.48
C SER A 18 0.96 0.14 -7.02
N ASN A 19 0.98 -0.77 -6.04
CA ASN A 19 1.20 -0.39 -4.63
C ASN A 19 2.55 0.30 -4.40
N LEU A 20 3.57 0.01 -5.21
CA LEU A 20 4.87 0.68 -5.12
C LEU A 20 4.74 2.17 -5.39
N ILE A 21 3.91 2.56 -6.37
CA ILE A 21 3.69 3.94 -6.78
C ILE A 21 2.65 4.67 -5.91
N GLY A 22 2.34 4.14 -4.72
CA GLY A 22 1.46 4.80 -3.75
C GLY A 22 -0.04 4.76 -4.08
N LEU A 23 -0.43 4.03 -5.13
CA LEU A 23 -1.84 3.76 -5.42
C LEU A 23 -2.37 2.65 -4.49
N PRO A 24 -3.69 2.59 -4.24
CA PRO A 24 -4.32 1.46 -3.55
C PRO A 24 -4.40 0.24 -4.49
N GLY A 25 -3.24 -0.20 -5.00
CA GLY A 25 -3.11 -1.23 -6.01
C GLY A 25 -3.67 -2.58 -5.58
N GLY A 26 -3.61 -2.91 -4.29
CA GLY A 26 -4.28 -4.08 -3.72
C GLY A 26 -5.79 -4.00 -3.84
N MET A 27 -6.41 -2.89 -3.44
CA MET A 27 -7.86 -2.70 -3.58
C MET A 27 -8.30 -2.79 -5.05
N ILE A 28 -7.51 -2.23 -5.97
CA ILE A 28 -7.83 -2.28 -7.41
C ILE A 28 -7.61 -3.70 -7.96
N SER A 29 -6.54 -4.39 -7.54
CA SER A 29 -6.26 -5.76 -7.99
C SER A 29 -7.33 -6.76 -7.55
N ALA A 30 -8.05 -6.49 -6.45
CA ALA A 30 -9.19 -7.29 -5.98
C ALA A 30 -10.36 -7.36 -6.98
N LEU A 31 -10.44 -6.47 -7.98
CA LEU A 31 -11.43 -6.57 -9.05
C LEU A 31 -11.21 -7.79 -9.95
N ILE A 32 -9.96 -8.24 -10.10
CA ILE A 32 -9.62 -9.38 -10.97
C ILE A 32 -10.20 -10.70 -10.46
N PRO A 33 -10.00 -11.13 -9.20
CA PRO A 33 -10.63 -12.35 -8.69
C PRO A 33 -12.16 -12.25 -8.71
N VAL A 34 -12.73 -11.06 -8.55
CA VAL A 34 -14.19 -10.85 -8.71
C VAL A 34 -14.63 -11.14 -10.15
N ILE A 35 -13.90 -10.63 -11.15
CA ILE A 35 -14.15 -10.94 -12.57
C ILE A 35 -14.00 -12.45 -12.82
N MET A 36 -12.97 -13.09 -12.26
CA MET A 36 -12.74 -14.53 -12.40
C MET A 36 -13.90 -15.35 -11.82
N TYR A 37 -14.45 -14.92 -10.68
CA TYR A 37 -15.60 -15.57 -10.04
C TYR A 37 -16.86 -15.50 -10.93
N PHE A 38 -17.21 -14.31 -11.42
CA PHE A 38 -18.37 -14.15 -12.30
C PHE A 38 -18.18 -14.80 -13.68
N SER A 39 -16.94 -15.01 -14.11
CA SER A 39 -16.61 -15.76 -15.33
C SER A 39 -16.61 -17.28 -15.13
N GLY A 40 -16.83 -17.77 -13.90
CA GLY A 40 -16.86 -19.20 -13.57
C GLY A 40 -15.48 -19.85 -13.44
N TYR A 41 -14.39 -19.08 -13.39
CA TYR A 41 -13.03 -19.62 -13.29
C TYR A 41 -12.66 -20.03 -11.86
N ILE A 42 -13.20 -19.35 -10.85
CA ILE A 42 -12.90 -19.63 -9.44
C ILE A 42 -14.17 -19.80 -8.59
N GLY A 43 -14.08 -20.62 -7.54
CA GLY A 43 -15.16 -20.80 -6.58
C GLY A 43 -15.20 -19.75 -5.46
N THR A 44 -16.34 -19.64 -4.77
CA THR A 44 -16.57 -18.66 -3.69
C THR A 44 -15.52 -18.73 -2.57
N LYS A 45 -15.07 -19.93 -2.20
CA LYS A 45 -14.07 -20.12 -1.13
C LYS A 45 -12.74 -19.45 -1.48
N LEU A 46 -12.28 -19.61 -2.73
CA LEU A 46 -11.05 -18.97 -3.19
C LEU A 46 -11.21 -17.45 -3.26
N LEU A 47 -12.33 -16.96 -3.81
CA LEU A 47 -12.62 -15.53 -3.85
C LEU A 47 -12.53 -14.89 -2.46
N ILE A 48 -13.22 -15.46 -1.46
CA ILE A 48 -13.21 -14.92 -0.09
C ILE A 48 -11.78 -14.93 0.49
N SER A 49 -11.01 -15.99 0.21
CA SER A 49 -9.64 -16.14 0.74
C SER A 49 -8.71 -15.07 0.15
N VAL A 50 -8.77 -14.85 -1.16
CA VAL A 50 -8.01 -13.81 -1.87
C VAL A 50 -8.39 -12.42 -1.37
N LEU A 51 -9.69 -12.10 -1.30
CA LEU A 51 -10.15 -10.80 -0.83
C LEU A 51 -9.71 -10.52 0.62
N PHE A 52 -9.74 -11.54 1.47
CA PHE A 52 -9.26 -11.44 2.84
C PHE A 52 -7.75 -11.15 2.90
N ILE A 53 -6.94 -11.85 2.10
CA ILE A 53 -5.47 -11.63 2.05
C ILE A 53 -5.16 -10.21 1.56
N ILE A 54 -5.80 -9.76 0.49
CA ILE A 54 -5.61 -8.40 -0.04
C ILE A 54 -5.99 -7.35 1.01
N ALA A 55 -7.16 -7.51 1.65
CA ALA A 55 -7.60 -6.62 2.70
C ALA A 55 -6.65 -6.63 3.92
N ALA A 56 -6.12 -7.79 4.30
CA ALA A 56 -5.12 -7.90 5.36
C ALA A 56 -3.83 -7.15 5.00
N GLY A 57 -3.44 -7.13 3.73
CA GLY A 57 -2.32 -6.32 3.23
C GLY A 57 -2.53 -4.82 3.39
N GLU A 58 -3.73 -4.32 3.05
CA GLU A 58 -4.09 -2.90 3.28
C GLU A 58 -4.02 -2.55 4.78
N VAL A 59 -4.64 -3.39 5.63
CA VAL A 59 -4.63 -3.18 7.09
C VAL A 59 -3.20 -3.22 7.63
N ALA A 60 -2.35 -4.13 7.15
CA ALA A 60 -0.96 -4.22 7.56
C ALA A 60 -0.19 -2.92 7.27
N GLU A 61 -0.41 -2.27 6.13
CA GLU A 61 0.25 -1.01 5.78
C GLU A 61 -0.10 0.14 6.75
N PHE A 62 -1.38 0.28 7.08
CA PHE A 62 -1.83 1.26 8.08
C PHE A 62 -1.32 0.91 9.47
N TYR A 63 -1.37 -0.38 9.84
CA TYR A 63 -0.99 -0.85 11.16
C TYR A 63 0.51 -0.68 11.43
N THR A 64 1.39 -1.05 10.48
CA THR A 64 2.84 -0.86 10.65
C THR A 64 3.21 0.61 10.74
N SER A 65 2.59 1.46 9.91
CA SER A 65 2.77 2.92 9.95
C SER A 65 2.37 3.49 11.33
N PHE A 66 1.25 3.02 11.87
CA PHE A 66 0.77 3.41 13.18
C PHE A 66 1.69 2.91 14.31
N VAL A 67 1.98 1.61 14.37
CA VAL A 67 2.77 1.01 15.45
C VAL A 67 4.20 1.53 15.46
N VAL A 68 4.88 1.54 14.30
CA VAL A 68 6.25 2.04 14.21
C VAL A 68 6.26 3.54 14.48
N GLY A 69 5.35 4.32 13.88
CA GLY A 69 5.24 5.75 14.17
C GLY A 69 5.05 6.04 15.67
N LYS A 70 4.18 5.27 16.35
CA LYS A 70 3.95 5.40 17.79
C LYS A 70 5.16 5.03 18.64
N ARG A 71 5.91 3.99 18.26
CA ARG A 71 7.17 3.64 18.94
C ARG A 71 8.21 4.76 18.87
N PHE A 72 8.22 5.53 17.78
CA PHE A 72 9.06 6.71 17.62
C PHE A 72 8.46 7.99 18.24
N GLY A 73 7.29 7.90 18.88
CA GLY A 73 6.67 9.00 19.61
C GLY A 73 5.89 10.00 18.75
N VAL A 74 5.47 9.63 17.54
CA VAL A 74 4.62 10.50 16.70
C VAL A 74 3.25 10.69 17.35
N SER A 75 2.75 11.92 17.33
CA SER A 75 1.38 12.22 17.76
C SER A 75 0.37 11.59 16.79
N SER A 76 -0.86 11.33 17.25
CA SER A 76 -1.90 10.78 16.36
C SER A 76 -2.24 11.75 15.23
N LYS A 77 -2.23 13.06 15.50
CA LYS A 77 -2.47 14.09 14.49
C LYS A 77 -1.30 14.18 13.49
N GLY A 78 -0.05 13.99 13.94
CA GLY A 78 1.11 13.90 13.06
C GLY A 78 1.06 12.69 12.12
N LEU A 79 0.53 11.55 12.60
CA LEU A 79 0.28 10.40 11.74
C LEU A 79 -0.78 10.71 10.67
N TRP A 80 -1.91 11.32 11.04
CA TRP A 80 -2.93 11.72 10.06
C TRP A 80 -2.40 12.74 9.05
N ALA A 81 -1.63 13.73 9.51
CA ALA A 81 -0.97 14.69 8.63
C ALA A 81 -0.04 13.98 7.63
N SER A 82 0.72 12.98 8.07
CA SER A 82 1.58 12.17 7.18
C SER A 82 0.80 11.47 6.07
N ILE A 83 -0.38 10.92 6.37
CA ILE A 83 -1.20 10.20 5.39
C ILE A 83 -1.71 11.16 4.32
N ILE A 84 -2.27 12.30 4.73
CA ILE A 84 -2.84 13.30 3.81
C ILE A 84 -1.74 13.85 2.91
N VAL A 85 -0.62 14.26 3.49
CA VAL A 85 0.49 14.84 2.73
C VAL A 85 1.15 13.80 1.81
N ALA A 86 1.24 12.53 2.23
CA ALA A 86 1.71 11.44 1.38
C ALA A 86 0.85 11.28 0.12
N ILE A 87 -0.47 11.30 0.26
CA ILE A 87 -1.39 11.20 -0.89
C ILE A 87 -1.20 12.40 -1.83
N VAL A 88 -1.18 13.62 -1.28
CA VAL A 88 -1.02 14.85 -2.06
C VAL A 88 0.31 14.84 -2.82
N PHE A 89 1.42 14.54 -2.16
CA PHE A 89 2.73 14.47 -2.81
C PHE A 89 2.83 13.31 -3.79
N GLY A 90 2.23 12.16 -3.50
CA GLY A 90 2.16 11.04 -4.42
C GLY A 90 1.47 11.43 -5.73
N ILE A 91 0.34 12.14 -5.65
CA ILE A 91 -0.38 12.65 -6.83
C ILE A 91 0.46 13.70 -7.57
N ILE A 92 0.99 14.71 -6.87
CA ILE A 92 1.76 15.81 -7.48
C ILE A 92 3.02 15.28 -8.19
N MET A 93 3.70 14.30 -7.59
CA MET A 93 4.92 13.74 -8.16
C MET A 93 4.66 12.58 -9.14
N SER A 94 3.42 12.08 -9.25
CA SER A 94 3.08 10.97 -10.16
C SER A 94 3.45 11.18 -11.65
N PRO A 95 3.41 12.40 -12.22
CA PRO A 95 3.81 12.58 -13.62
C PRO A 95 5.32 12.39 -13.85
N LEU A 96 6.14 12.40 -12.80
CA LEU A 96 7.59 12.26 -12.93
C LEU A 96 7.98 10.79 -13.12
N PHE A 97 9.00 10.56 -13.97
CA PHE A 97 9.64 9.26 -14.16
C PHE A 97 8.66 8.11 -14.45
N PHE A 98 7.66 8.35 -15.31
CA PHE A 98 6.66 7.35 -15.70
C PHE A 98 5.90 6.73 -14.51
N GLY A 99 5.54 7.55 -13.51
CA GLY A 99 4.82 7.08 -12.31
C GLY A 99 5.71 6.78 -11.11
N LEU A 100 7.03 6.63 -11.28
CA LEU A 100 7.96 6.41 -10.16
C LEU A 100 8.02 7.62 -9.21
N GLY A 101 7.73 8.82 -9.71
CA GLY A 101 7.62 9.99 -8.85
C GLY A 101 6.54 9.86 -7.78
N ALA A 102 5.49 9.05 -7.99
CA ALA A 102 4.47 8.81 -6.96
C ALA A 102 5.01 7.99 -5.79
N VAL A 103 5.95 7.06 -6.03
CA VAL A 103 6.69 6.33 -4.97
C VAL A 103 7.39 7.34 -4.08
N ILE A 104 8.21 8.18 -4.71
CA ILE A 104 9.04 9.19 -4.03
C ILE A 104 8.15 10.17 -3.28
N GLY A 105 7.10 10.67 -3.94
CA GLY A 105 6.15 11.61 -3.35
C GLY A 105 5.40 11.02 -2.16
N THR A 106 5.00 9.76 -2.21
CA THR A 106 4.29 9.12 -1.09
C THR A 106 5.18 8.99 0.14
N PHE A 107 6.42 8.52 -0.03
CA PHE A 107 7.36 8.38 1.07
C PHE A 107 7.84 9.75 1.59
N LEU A 108 8.19 10.67 0.70
CA LEU A 108 8.62 12.02 1.05
C LEU A 108 7.48 12.78 1.74
N GLY A 109 6.27 12.71 1.21
CA GLY A 109 5.08 13.34 1.77
C GLY A 109 4.71 12.78 3.13
N ALA A 110 4.84 11.47 3.36
CA ALA A 110 4.65 10.88 4.69
C ALA A 110 5.64 11.46 5.71
N TYR A 111 6.92 11.51 5.34
CA TYR A 111 7.96 12.08 6.20
C TYR A 111 7.71 13.57 6.46
N LEU A 112 7.46 14.37 5.41
CA LEU A 112 7.26 15.81 5.53
C LEU A 112 5.97 16.16 6.30
N GLY A 113 4.87 15.43 6.07
CA GLY A 113 3.62 15.65 6.78
C GLY A 113 3.77 15.42 8.29
N ALA A 114 4.46 14.35 8.68
CA ALA A 114 4.79 14.11 10.09
C ALA A 114 5.74 15.19 10.64
N LEU A 115 6.81 15.51 9.91
CA LEU A 115 7.82 16.48 10.34
C LEU A 115 7.22 17.88 10.57
N VAL A 116 6.50 18.39 9.58
CA VAL A 116 5.88 19.72 9.62
C VAL A 116 4.87 19.81 10.76
N TYR A 117 4.03 18.77 10.93
CA TYR A 117 3.05 18.75 12.00
C TYR A 117 3.70 18.74 13.39
N GLU A 118 4.71 17.90 13.60
CA GLU A 118 5.38 17.79 14.90
C GLU A 118 6.16 19.07 15.26
N LEU A 119 6.79 19.73 14.28
CA LEU A 119 7.42 21.04 14.45
C LEU A 119 6.39 22.11 14.81
N ALA A 120 5.28 22.18 14.08
CA ALA A 120 4.19 23.13 14.36
C ALA A 120 3.54 22.89 15.73
N SER A 121 3.63 21.67 16.25
CA SER A 121 3.15 21.28 17.58
C SER A 121 4.19 21.54 18.70
N GLY A 122 5.30 22.21 18.40
CA GLY A 122 6.32 22.59 19.38
C GLY A 122 7.39 21.53 19.66
N THR A 123 7.44 20.44 18.89
CA THR A 123 8.51 19.44 19.01
C THR A 123 9.82 20.01 18.46
N SER A 124 10.93 19.83 19.18
CA SER A 124 12.25 20.25 18.70
C SER A 124 12.64 19.57 17.38
N MET A 125 13.37 20.27 16.52
CA MET A 125 13.76 19.76 15.19
C MET A 125 14.44 18.38 15.22
N PRO A 126 15.40 18.08 16.12
CA PRO A 126 16.00 16.74 16.18
C PRO A 126 14.97 15.65 16.44
N ARG A 127 14.06 15.89 17.39
CA ARG A 127 13.04 14.91 17.80
C ARG A 127 11.91 14.79 16.77
N ALA A 128 11.55 15.87 16.09
CA ALA A 128 10.55 15.84 15.02
C ALA A 128 11.05 15.01 13.81
N LYS A 129 12.33 15.15 13.45
CA LYS A 129 12.95 14.30 12.42
C LYS A 129 12.95 12.82 12.80
N GLU A 130 13.25 12.50 14.06
CA GLU A 130 13.21 11.12 14.57
C GLU A 130 11.80 10.53 14.47
N LYS A 131 10.77 11.26 14.91
CA LYS A 131 9.35 10.88 14.78
C LYS A 131 8.96 10.64 13.32
N ALA A 132 9.33 11.56 12.43
CA ALA A 132 9.03 11.47 11.00
C ALA A 132 9.71 10.27 10.33
N LYS A 133 10.95 9.93 10.72
CA LYS A 133 11.63 8.69 10.27
C LYS A 133 10.84 7.45 10.68
N GLY A 134 10.30 7.42 11.91
CA GLY A 134 9.46 6.31 12.37
C GLY A 134 8.24 6.07 11.48
N VAL A 135 7.55 7.14 11.10
CA VAL A 135 6.41 7.05 10.15
C VAL A 135 6.87 6.54 8.79
N LEU A 136 7.98 7.07 8.27
CA LEU A 136 8.54 6.64 6.98
C LEU A 136 8.89 5.15 6.97
N PHE A 137 9.59 4.67 8.01
CA PHE A 137 9.93 3.25 8.17
C PHE A 137 8.70 2.36 8.32
N GLY A 138 7.71 2.79 9.11
CA GLY A 138 6.46 2.06 9.28
C GLY A 138 5.71 1.90 7.96
N ARG A 139 5.67 2.96 7.15
CA ARG A 139 5.07 2.92 5.81
C ARG A 139 5.83 2.01 4.87
N PHE A 140 7.16 2.10 4.85
CA PHE A 140 8.02 1.24 4.01
C PHE A 140 7.74 -0.24 4.30
N LEU A 141 7.81 -0.66 5.58
CA LEU A 141 7.51 -2.03 5.98
C LEU A 141 6.09 -2.46 5.59
N GLY A 142 5.14 -1.54 5.74
CA GLY A 142 3.74 -1.73 5.38
C GLY A 142 3.52 -2.01 3.90
N THR A 143 4.12 -1.19 3.04
CA THR A 143 4.06 -1.34 1.59
C THR A 143 4.64 -2.68 1.13
N PHE A 144 5.75 -3.16 1.73
CA PHE A 144 6.30 -4.47 1.41
C PHE A 144 5.43 -5.63 1.92
N ALA A 145 4.87 -5.53 3.13
CA ALA A 145 3.94 -6.53 3.65
C ALA A 145 2.70 -6.66 2.75
N LYS A 146 2.17 -5.52 2.30
CA LYS A 146 1.05 -5.43 1.36
C LYS A 146 1.36 -6.03 0.00
N LEU A 147 2.53 -5.75 -0.56
CA LEU A 147 3.00 -6.40 -1.79
C LEU A 147 3.09 -7.91 -1.63
N GLY A 148 3.67 -8.37 -0.53
CA GLY A 148 3.74 -9.79 -0.19
C GLY A 148 2.37 -10.44 -0.13
N ALA A 149 1.40 -9.79 0.52
CA ALA A 149 0.02 -10.27 0.56
C ALA A 149 -0.62 -10.34 -0.84
N GLY A 150 -0.45 -9.30 -1.67
CA GLY A 150 -0.97 -9.28 -3.05
C GLY A 150 -0.39 -10.41 -3.92
N PHE A 151 0.92 -10.64 -3.87
CA PHE A 151 1.54 -11.75 -4.61
C PHE A 151 1.20 -13.13 -4.02
N PHE A 152 1.01 -13.23 -2.71
CA PHE A 152 0.56 -14.47 -2.09
C PHE A 152 -0.87 -14.82 -2.50
N ALA A 153 -1.76 -13.83 -2.63
CA ALA A 153 -3.09 -13.99 -3.22
C ALA A 153 -3.02 -14.52 -4.67
N ILE A 154 -2.13 -13.96 -5.50
CA ILE A 154 -1.95 -14.44 -6.88
C ILE A 154 -1.39 -15.87 -6.90
N TYR A 155 -0.47 -16.20 -5.99
CA TYR A 155 0.10 -17.54 -5.90
C TYR A 155 -0.97 -18.61 -5.60
N ILE A 156 -1.90 -18.33 -4.67
CA ILE A 156 -2.99 -19.28 -4.37
C ILE A 156 -4.00 -19.40 -5.53
N GLU A 157 -4.20 -18.34 -6.32
CA GLU A 157 -5.02 -18.39 -7.52
C GLU A 157 -4.38 -19.29 -8.59
N ILE A 158 -3.09 -19.11 -8.84
CA ILE A 158 -2.35 -19.93 -9.80
C ILE A 158 -2.44 -21.41 -9.42
N GLY A 159 -2.21 -21.77 -8.16
CA GLY A 159 -2.28 -23.17 -7.71
C GLY A 159 -3.70 -23.77 -7.69
N TYR A 160 -4.75 -22.96 -7.89
CA TYR A 160 -6.12 -23.45 -8.07
C TYR A 160 -6.48 -23.60 -9.55
N LEU A 161 -5.92 -22.75 -10.42
CA LEU A 161 -6.29 -22.63 -11.83
C LEU A 161 -5.49 -23.55 -12.75
N PHE A 162 -4.29 -23.96 -12.33
CA PHE A 162 -3.35 -24.81 -13.06
C PHE A 162 -2.92 -25.99 -12.19
#